data_AF-A0A535ADQ5-F1
#
_entry.id   AF-A0A535ADQ5-F1
#
_cell.length_a   1.000
_cell.length_b   1.000
_cell.length_c   1.000
_cell.angle_alpha   90.00
_cell.angle_beta   90.00
_cell.angle_gamma   90.00
#
_symmetry.space_group_name_H-M   'P 1'
#
loop_
_entity.id
_entity.type
_entity.pdbx_description
1 polymer ?
#
loop_
_entity_poly.entity_id
_entity_poly.type
_entity_poly.pdbx_seq_one_letter_code
_entity_poly.pdbx_strand_id
1 'polypeptide(L)' 'MIGAEADGVMTVVQTAMLAKLPHSMLRDAILTHPTMAEGLGSLLANVPPMST' A
#
# COMPACT_ATOMS: atom_id res chain seq x y z
N MET A 1 5.04 5.62 9.59
CA MET A 1 6.03 5.70 8.49
C MET A 1 6.99 6.82 8.82
N ILE A 2 8.30 6.63 8.65
CA ILE A 2 9.32 7.68 8.82
C ILE A 2 10.22 7.66 7.58
N GLY A 3 10.47 8.81 6.97
CA GLY A 3 11.26 8.91 5.74
C GLY A 3 10.73 9.99 4.79
N ALA A 4 11.41 10.18 3.66
CA ALA A 4 10.93 11.03 2.58
C ALA A 4 9.59 10.48 2.02
N GLU A 5 8.67 11.38 1.68
CA GLU A 5 7.34 11.06 1.14
C GLU A 5 6.49 10.12 2.02
N ALA A 6 6.79 10.04 3.33
CA ALA A 6 6.02 9.22 4.26
C ALA A 6 4.53 9.60 4.30
N ASP A 7 4.21 10.88 4.10
CA ASP A 7 2.86 11.41 3.97
C ASP A 7 2.14 10.85 2.72
N GLY A 8 2.83 10.80 1.58
CA GLY A 8 2.30 10.24 0.33
C GLY A 8 1.99 8.75 0.46
N VAL A 9 2.91 7.96 1.03
CA VAL A 9 2.66 6.52 1.25
C VAL A 9 1.52 6.29 2.24
N MET A 10 1.46 7.05 3.34
CA MET A 10 0.36 6.93 4.30
C MET A 10 -0.97 7.42 3.73
N THR A 11 -0.98 8.39 2.82
CA THR A 11 -2.19 8.83 2.13
C THR A 11 -2.77 7.72 1.26
N VAL A 12 -1.94 6.98 0.51
CA VAL A 12 -2.37 5.81 -0.28
C VAL A 12 -2.98 4.73 0.63
N VAL A 13 -2.28 4.39 1.72
CA VAL A 13 -2.76 3.40 2.70
C VAL A 13 -4.07 3.84 3.33
N GLN A 14 -4.15 5.09 3.80
CA GLN A 14 -5.35 5.62 4.43
C GLN A 14 -6.54 5.67 3.45
N THR A 15 -6.29 6.00 2.19
CA THR A 15 -7.32 5.99 1.14
C THR A 15 -7.90 4.59 0.96
N ALA A 16 -7.04 3.56 0.88
CA ALA A 16 -7.49 2.17 0.80
C ALA A 16 -8.25 1.71 2.05
N MET A 17 -7.83 2.14 3.26
CA MET A 17 -8.53 1.86 4.51
C MET A 17 -9.91 2.51 4.55
N LEU A 18 -10.04 3.78 4.15
CA LEU A 18 -11.33 4.48 4.05
C LEU A 18 -12.27 3.78 3.06
N ALA A 19 -11.73 3.26 1.97
CA ALA A 19 -12.45 2.45 0.99
C ALA A 19 -12.69 0.99 1.43
N LYS A 20 -12.23 0.59 2.61
CA LYS A 20 -12.32 -0.78 3.16
C LYS A 20 -11.76 -1.85 2.21
N LEU A 21 -10.72 -1.52 1.45
CA LEU A 21 -10.08 -2.44 0.54
C LEU A 21 -9.18 -3.42 1.31
N PRO A 22 -9.09 -4.70 0.88
CA PRO A 22 -8.11 -5.62 1.42
C PRO A 22 -6.68 -5.19 1.01
N HIS A 23 -5.68 -5.53 1.81
CA HIS A 23 -4.28 -5.17 1.55
C HIS A 23 -3.76 -5.70 0.22
N SER A 24 -4.32 -6.81 -0.29
CA SER A 24 -3.99 -7.37 -1.60
C SER A 24 -4.25 -6.37 -2.73
N MET A 25 -5.24 -5.49 -2.60
CA MET A 25 -5.48 -4.43 -3.60
C MET A 25 -4.33 -3.43 -3.66
N LEU A 26 -3.69 -3.11 -2.53
CA LEU A 26 -2.49 -2.26 -2.53
C LEU A 26 -1.25 -3.01 -3.04
N ARG A 27 -1.14 -4.30 -2.71
CA ARG A 27 -0.04 -5.16 -3.18
C ARG A 27 -0.02 -5.26 -4.71
N ASP A 28 -1.20 -5.45 -5.30
CA ASP A 28 -1.36 -5.73 -6.72
C ASP A 28 -1.62 -4.45 -7.55
N ALA A 29 -1.65 -3.28 -6.91
CA ALA A 29 -1.86 -2.00 -7.58
C ALA A 29 -0.66 -1.61 -8.45
N ILE A 30 -0.94 -1.11 -9.65
CA ILE A 30 0.05 -0.46 -10.50
C ILE A 30 0.18 1.00 -10.04
N LEU A 31 1.25 1.30 -9.31
CA LEU A 31 1.58 2.65 -8.87
C LEU A 31 2.60 3.28 -9.82
N THR A 32 2.53 4.60 -9.96
CA THR A 32 3.43 5.35 -10.84
C THR A 32 4.88 5.18 -10.43
N HIS A 33 5.76 4.98 -11.41
CA HIS A 33 7.20 4.90 -11.20
C HIS A 33 7.90 6.20 -11.67
N PRO A 34 8.89 6.72 -10.93
CA PRO A 34 9.34 6.31 -9.59
C PRO A 34 8.54 6.98 -8.47
N THR A 35 8.12 6.23 -7.44
CA THR A 35 7.49 6.81 -6.23
C THR A 35 7.77 5.96 -4.99
N MET A 36 7.86 6.56 -3.79
CA MET A 36 8.00 5.78 -2.55
C MET A 36 6.82 4.82 -2.30
N ALA A 37 5.63 5.11 -2.84
CA ALA A 37 4.44 4.28 -2.67
C ALA A 37 4.54 2.94 -3.42
N GLU A 38 5.34 2.83 -4.48
CA GLU A 38 5.50 1.59 -5.25
C GLU A 38 6.05 0.43 -4.40
N GLY A 39 6.80 0.74 -3.33
CA GLY A 39 7.30 -0.24 -2.37
C GLY A 39 6.22 -0.98 -1.58
N LEU A 40 4.96 -0.51 -1.58
CA LEU A 40 3.83 -1.21 -0.95
C LEU A 40 3.60 -2.60 -1.55
N GLY A 41 3.87 -2.77 -2.85
CA GLY A 41 3.80 -4.08 -3.52
C GLY A 41 4.71 -5.11 -2.85
N SER A 42 6.00 -4.76 -2.71
CA SER A 42 6.97 -5.63 -2.05
C SER A 42 6.72 -5.78 -0.55
N LEU A 43 6.31 -4.71 0.15
CA LEU A 43 6.03 -4.73 1.59
C LEU A 43 4.92 -5.72 1.94
N LEU A 44 3.89 -5.80 1.10
CA LEU A 44 2.69 -6.62 1.35
C LEU A 44 2.73 -8.01 0.69
N ALA A 45 3.80 -8.33 -0.04
CA ALA A 45 3.92 -9.56 -0.82
C ALA A 45 3.74 -10.85 0.01
N ASN A 46 4.21 -10.83 1.26
CA ASN A 46 4.19 -11.99 2.16
C ASN A 46 3.09 -11.93 3.23
N VAL A 47 2.17 -10.96 3.15
CA VAL A 47 1.05 -10.89 4.10
C VAL A 47 -0.05 -11.85 3.64
N PRO A 48 -0.39 -12.89 4.44
CA PRO A 48 -1.42 -13.86 4.05
C PRO A 48 -2.78 -13.18 3.85
N PRO A 49 -3.63 -13.72 2.95
CA PRO A 49 -4.99 -13.23 2.81
C PRO A 49 -5.74 -13.37 4.14
N MET A 50 -6.65 -12.42 4.41
CA MET A 50 -7.48 -12.50 5.60
C MET A 50 -8.37 -13.75 5.51
N SER A 51 -8.28 -14.65 6.49
CA SER A 51 -9.21 -15.78 6.61
C SER A 51 -10.60 -15.24 6.93
N THR A 52 -11.58 -15.60 6.11
CA THR A 52 -13.01 -15.26 6.31
C THR A 52 -13.62 -16.04 7.46
#